data_AF-A0A0F5VIR7-F1
#
_entry.id   AF-A0A0F5VIR7-F1
#
_cell.length_a   1.000
_cell.length_b   1.000
_cell.length_c   1.000
_cell.angle_alpha   90.00
_cell.angle_beta   90.00
_cell.angle_gamma   90.00
#
_symmetry.space_group_name_H-M   'P 1'
#
loop_
_entity.id
_entity.type
_entity.pdbx_description
1 polymer ?
#
loop_
_entity_poly.entity_id
_entity_poly.type
_entity_poly.pdbx_seq_one_letter_code
_entity_poly.pdbx_strand_id
1 'polypeptide(L)' 'MGQTKKQDDITLAALEIVIDGVVSSQSSSRTRQAGAYIAGLIMADMKGQLDSKKQAAILSIVEMAAEVEGSDCFRY' A
#
# COMPACT_ATOMS: atom_id res chain seq x y z
N MET A 1 -15.51 -5.09 -25.40
CA MET A 1 -14.42 -4.37 -24.71
C MET A 1 -14.96 -3.87 -23.38
N GLY A 2 -14.63 -4.50 -22.24
CA GLY A 2 -15.18 -4.07 -20.95
C GLY A 2 -14.58 -4.73 -19.69
N GLN A 3 -13.48 -5.47 -19.81
CA GLN A 3 -12.90 -6.21 -18.68
C GLN A 3 -11.75 -5.48 -17.96
N THR A 4 -11.18 -4.42 -18.55
CA THR A 4 -10.01 -3.71 -17.97
C THR A 4 -10.36 -2.87 -16.75
N LYS A 5 -11.53 -2.21 -16.73
CA LYS A 5 -11.93 -1.30 -15.64
C LYS A 5 -12.13 -2.01 -14.29
N LYS A 6 -12.66 -3.25 -14.34
CA LYS A 6 -13.03 -4.03 -13.15
C LYS A 6 -11.81 -4.59 -12.40
N GLN A 7 -10.71 -4.85 -13.12
CA GLN A 7 -9.48 -5.35 -12.55
C GLN A 7 -8.71 -4.24 -11.83
N ASP A 8 -8.67 -3.04 -12.42
CA ASP A 8 -8.08 -1.85 -11.80
C ASP A 8 -8.77 -1.50 -10.47
N ASP A 9 -10.10 -1.62 -10.43
CA ASP A 9 -10.91 -1.38 -9.23
C ASP A 9 -10.58 -2.39 -8.10
N ILE A 10 -10.37 -3.67 -8.44
CA ILE A 10 -10.01 -4.71 -7.46
C ILE A 10 -8.60 -4.49 -6.93
N THR A 11 -7.65 -4.11 -7.79
CA THR A 11 -6.29 -3.84 -7.36
C THR A 11 -6.22 -2.61 -6.46
N LEU A 12 -6.96 -1.55 -6.79
CA LEU A 12 -7.02 -0.36 -5.94
C LEU A 12 -7.56 -0.72 -4.55
N ALA A 13 -8.67 -1.48 -4.49
CA ALA A 13 -9.23 -1.96 -3.24
C ALA A 13 -8.23 -2.85 -2.45
N ALA A 14 -7.45 -3.68 -3.13
CA ALA A 14 -6.43 -4.51 -2.49
C ALA A 14 -5.30 -3.66 -1.88
N LEU A 15 -4.86 -2.60 -2.58
CA LEU A 15 -3.85 -1.67 -2.06
C LEU A 15 -4.38 -0.85 -0.87
N GLU A 16 -5.62 -0.40 -0.93
CA GLU A 16 -6.28 0.29 0.19
C GLU A 16 -6.31 -0.58 1.45
N ILE A 17 -6.68 -1.87 1.32
CA ILE A 17 -6.67 -2.83 2.44
C ILE A 17 -5.25 -2.99 3.02
N VAL A 18 -4.22 -3.05 2.17
CA VAL A 18 -2.83 -3.15 2.63
C VAL A 18 -2.42 -1.91 3.41
N ILE A 19 -2.76 -0.71 2.92
CA ILE A 19 -2.45 0.55 3.59
C ILE A 19 -3.17 0.63 4.94
N ASP A 20 -4.49 0.36 4.98
CA ASP A 20 -5.27 0.37 6.22
C ASP A 20 -4.74 -0.65 7.24
N GLY A 21 -4.39 -1.86 6.78
CA GLY A 21 -3.80 -2.89 7.62
C GLY A 21 -2.43 -2.50 8.19
N VAL A 22 -1.62 -1.78 7.41
CA VAL A 22 -0.32 -1.26 7.87
C VAL A 22 -0.52 -0.16 8.93
N VAL A 23 -1.43 0.79 8.68
CA VAL A 23 -1.75 1.88 9.64
C VAL A 23 -2.38 1.33 10.93
N SER A 24 -3.26 0.34 10.82
CA SER A 24 -3.96 -0.24 11.97
C SER A 24 -3.09 -1.18 12.80
N SER A 25 -1.93 -1.60 12.29
CA SER A 25 -1.00 -2.41 13.05
C SER A 25 -0.22 -1.54 14.04
N GLN A 26 0.19 -2.09 15.18
CA GLN A 26 1.29 -1.48 15.95
C GLN A 26 2.50 -1.46 15.01
N SER A 27 3.03 -0.28 14.68
CA SER A 27 3.98 -0.04 13.58
C SER A 27 5.35 -0.62 13.90
N SER A 28 5.41 -1.94 13.92
CA SER A 28 6.64 -2.68 13.96
C SER A 28 7.29 -2.63 12.58
N SER A 29 8.63 -2.62 12.54
CA SER A 29 9.41 -2.78 11.31
C SER A 29 8.97 -4.00 10.48
N ARG A 30 8.39 -5.02 11.13
CA ARG A 30 7.82 -6.21 10.48
C ARG A 30 6.57 -5.89 9.67
N THR A 31 5.67 -5.05 10.18
CA THR A 31 4.45 -4.70 9.46
C THR A 31 4.75 -3.82 8.25
N ARG A 32 5.72 -2.90 8.36
CA ARG A 32 6.23 -2.11 7.22
C ARG A 32 6.71 -3.02 6.10
N GLN A 33 7.57 -3.99 6.43
CA GLN A 33 8.12 -4.93 5.45
C GLN A 33 7.04 -5.82 4.83
N ALA A 34 6.07 -6.28 5.63
CA ALA A 34 4.96 -7.08 5.13
C ALA A 34 4.05 -6.28 4.18
N GLY A 35 3.72 -5.03 4.52
CA GLY A 35 2.92 -4.14 3.67
C GLY A 35 3.59 -3.87 2.32
N ALA A 36 4.87 -3.49 2.34
CA ALA A 36 5.64 -3.24 1.13
C ALA A 36 5.75 -4.51 0.25
N TYR A 37 5.92 -5.68 0.88
CA TYR A 37 5.98 -6.96 0.19
C TYR A 37 4.65 -7.30 -0.52
N ILE A 38 3.52 -7.17 0.17
CA ILE A 38 2.20 -7.47 -0.39
C ILE A 38 1.84 -6.47 -1.50
N ALA A 39 2.11 -5.17 -1.31
CA ALA A 39 1.95 -4.17 -2.36
C ALA A 39 2.80 -4.50 -3.60
N GLY A 40 4.04 -4.97 -3.39
CA GLY A 40 4.92 -5.48 -4.45
C GLY A 40 4.31 -6.64 -5.24
N LEU A 41 3.68 -7.61 -4.55
CA LEU A 41 3.00 -8.74 -5.18
C LEU A 41 1.78 -8.31 -6.01
N ILE A 42 0.97 -7.38 -5.46
CA ILE A 42 -0.21 -6.83 -6.15
C ILE A 42 0.22 -6.08 -7.42
N MET A 43 1.27 -5.27 -7.34
CA MET A 43 1.81 -4.56 -8.51
C MET A 43 2.42 -5.50 -9.55
N ALA A 44 3.05 -6.59 -9.12
CA ALA A 44 3.60 -7.61 -10.03
C ALA A 44 2.50 -8.38 -10.79
N ASP A 45 1.31 -8.52 -10.19
CA ASP A 45 0.13 -9.12 -10.83
C ASP A 45 -0.42 -8.23 -11.96
N MET A 46 -0.28 -6.90 -11.83
CA MET A 46 -0.71 -5.91 -12.83
C MET A 46 0.21 -5.79 -14.06
N LYS A 47 0.91 -6.87 -14.45
CA LYS A 47 1.95 -6.93 -15.51
C LYS A 47 1.76 -5.90 -16.64
N GLY A 48 2.52 -4.79 -16.57
CA GLY A 48 2.62 -3.78 -17.62
C GLY A 48 1.60 -2.63 -17.55
N GLN A 49 0.68 -2.60 -16.59
CA GLN A 49 -0.29 -1.51 -16.42
C GLN A 49 0.23 -0.36 -15.55
N LEU A 50 1.22 -0.63 -14.69
CA LEU A 50 1.87 0.37 -13.86
C LEU A 50 3.26 0.73 -14.38
N ASP A 51 3.41 2.01 -14.72
CA ASP A 51 4.73 2.62 -14.91
C ASP A 51 5.50 2.66 -13.58
N SER A 52 6.82 2.56 -13.68
CA SER A 52 7.80 2.64 -12.59
C SER A 52 7.54 3.80 -11.62
N LYS A 53 7.12 4.96 -12.12
CA LYS A 53 6.79 6.13 -11.29
C LYS A 53 5.56 5.89 -10.40
N LYS A 54 4.55 5.18 -10.90
CA LYS A 54 3.35 4.83 -10.14
C LYS A 54 3.65 3.76 -9.10
N GLN A 55 4.52 2.80 -9.43
CA GLN A 55 4.96 1.77 -8.48
C GLN A 55 5.72 2.41 -7.30
N ALA A 56 6.64 3.33 -7.60
CA ALA A 56 7.36 4.09 -6.58
C ALA A 56 6.40 4.88 -5.68
N ALA A 57 5.38 5.52 -6.26
CA ALA A 57 4.39 6.28 -5.49
C ALA A 57 3.60 5.39 -4.51
N ILE A 58 3.17 4.19 -4.94
CA ILE A 58 2.45 3.24 -4.09
C ILE A 58 3.33 2.77 -2.93
N LEU A 59 4.59 2.43 -3.21
CA LEU A 59 5.54 2.02 -2.16
C LEU A 59 5.76 3.14 -1.14
N SER A 60 5.94 4.38 -1.59
CA SER A 60 6.07 5.53 -0.68
C SER A 60 4.84 5.73 0.19
N ILE A 61 3.62 5.50 -0.33
CA ILE A 61 2.38 5.58 0.47
C ILE A 61 2.37 4.49 1.55
N VAL A 62 2.75 3.26 1.22
CA VAL A 62 2.82 2.15 2.18
C VAL A 62 3.90 2.40 3.25
N GLU A 63 5.02 3.01 2.87
CA GLU A 63 6.06 3.43 3.81
C GLU A 63 5.58 4.54 4.75
N MET A 64 4.92 5.57 4.22
CA MET A 64 4.33 6.64 5.03
C MET A 64 3.26 6.10 5.98
N ALA A 65 2.44 5.14 5.54
CA ALA A 65 1.44 4.46 6.36
C ALA A 65 2.07 3.71 7.55
N ALA A 66 3.25 3.12 7.35
CA ALA A 66 3.99 2.46 8.43
C ALA A 66 4.67 3.45 9.40
N GLU A 67 4.94 4.68 8.96
CA GLU A 67 5.59 5.73 9.75
C GLU A 67 4.60 6.55 10.60
N VAL A 68 3.30 6.22 10.59
CA VAL A 68 2.26 6.93 11.37
C VAL A 68 2.44 6.79 12.90
N GLU A 69 3.41 6.01 13.37
CA GLU A 69 3.93 6.11 14.75
C GLU A 69 4.82 7.35 14.89
N GLY A 70 4.20 8.51 15.11
CA GLY A 70 4.93 9.74 15.39
C GLY A 70 4.12 10.97 15.76
N SER A 71 2.79 10.90 15.78
CA SER A 71 1.96 11.95 16.38
C SER A 71 1.45 11.54 17.75
N ASP A 72 2.38 11.38 18.70
CA ASP A 72 2.13 11.80 20.09
C ASP A 72 1.96 13.33 20.11
N CYS A 73 0.96 13.85 19.39
CA CYS A 73 0.43 15.18 19.61
C CYS A 73 -0.71 14.97 20.61
N PHE A 74 -0.62 15.59 21.78
CA PHE A 74 -1.52 15.49 22.94
C PHE A 74 -1.29 14.30 23.90
N ARG A 75 -0.11 14.24 24.51
CA ARG A 75 -0.05 13.86 25.93
C ARG A 75 0.00 15.16 26.76
N TYR A 76 -1.04 15.33 27.59
CA TYR A 76 -1.28 16.44 28.52
C TYR A 76 -0.11 16.70 29.47
#